data_AF-A0A358TXD2-F1
#
_entry.id   AF-A0A358TXD2-F1
#
_cell.length_a   1.000
_cell.length_b   1.000
_cell.length_c   1.000
_cell.angle_alpha   90.00
_cell.angle_beta   90.00
_cell.angle_gamma   90.00
#
_symmetry.space_group_name_H-M   'P 1'
#
loop_
_entity.id
_entity.type
_entity.pdbx_description
1 polymer ?
#
loop_
_entity_poly.entity_id
_entity_poly.type
_entity_poly.pdbx_seq_one_letter_code
_entity_poly.pdbx_strand_id
1 'polypeptide(L)' 'KEAPMASSNVMLYCQECKSVTRVSVKVTENGKVRICKHCGVNLPDKH' A
#
# COMPACT_ATOMS: atom_id res chain seq x y z
N LYS A 1 -25.61 4.71 5.54
CA LYS A 1 -24.67 5.80 5.21
C LYS A 1 -23.32 5.42 5.79
N GLU A 2 -22.23 5.47 5.02
CA GLU A 2 -20.91 5.31 5.59
C GLU A 2 -20.61 6.45 6.58
N ALA A 3 -19.86 6.14 7.63
CA ALA A 3 -19.34 7.11 8.59
C ALA A 3 -17.83 7.24 8.40
N PRO A 4 -17.23 8.41 8.68
CA PRO A 4 -15.78 8.57 8.59
C PRO A 4 -15.07 7.66 9.60
N MET A 5 -13.92 7.14 9.19
CA MET A 5 -13.03 6.36 10.04
C MET A 5 -11.63 6.99 10.06
N ALA A 6 -10.92 6.85 11.17
CA ALA A 6 -9.53 7.31 11.27
C ALA A 6 -8.62 6.52 10.32
N SER A 7 -7.74 7.22 9.60
CA SER A 7 -6.80 6.62 8.65
C SER A 7 -5.80 5.66 9.30
N SER A 8 -5.53 5.81 10.60
CA SER A 8 -4.68 4.90 11.38
C SER A 8 -5.31 3.52 11.59
N ASN A 9 -6.63 3.40 11.47
CA ASN A 9 -7.36 2.15 11.69
C ASN A 9 -7.46 1.29 10.43
N VAL A 10 -6.91 1.76 9.30
CA VAL A 10 -6.91 1.03 8.02
C VAL A 10 -5.49 0.69 7.59
N MET A 11 -5.33 -0.45 6.93
CA MET A 11 -4.07 -0.91 6.34
C MET A 11 -4.24 -1.11 4.84
N LEU A 12 -3.14 -1.01 4.09
CA LEU A 12 -3.15 -1.39 2.68
C LEU A 12 -3.19 -2.90 2.55
N TYR A 13 -4.05 -3.38 1.67
CA TYR A 13 -4.12 -4.78 1.29
C TYR A 13 -3.27 -5.00 0.04
N CYS A 14 -2.36 -5.96 0.08
CA CYS A 14 -1.56 -6.37 -1.07
C CYS A 14 -2.28 -7.51 -1.78
N GLN A 15 -2.62 -7.35 -3.05
CA GLN A 15 -3.31 -8.39 -3.82
C GLN A 15 -2.41 -9.60 -4.08
N GLU A 16 -1.12 -9.37 -4.34
CA GLU A 16 -0.11 -10.41 -4.55
C GLU A 16 0.10 -11.29 -3.31
N CYS A 17 0.20 -10.68 -2.12
CA CYS A 17 0.39 -11.42 -0.87
C CYS A 17 -0.92 -11.90 -0.25
N LYS A 18 -2.08 -11.51 -0.80
CA LYS A 18 -3.42 -11.74 -0.24
C LYS A 18 -3.49 -11.46 1.27
N SER A 19 -2.87 -10.37 1.70
CA SER A 19 -2.73 -10.02 3.12
C SER A 19 -2.57 -8.52 3.32
N VAL A 20 -2.81 -8.07 4.55
CA VAL A 20 -2.55 -6.68 4.96
C VAL A 20 -1.05 -6.47 5.12
N THR A 21 -0.54 -5.35 4.61
CA THR A 21 0.90 -5.09 4.58
C THR A 21 1.22 -3.65 4.97
N ARG A 22 2.45 -3.42 5.42
CA ARG A 22 2.99 -2.08 5.65
C ARG A 22 3.66 -1.58 4.38
N VAL A 23 3.65 -0.26 4.21
CA VAL A 23 4.31 0.42 3.10
C VAL A 23 5.79 0.61 3.38
N SER A 24 6.62 0.35 2.37
CA SER A 24 7.97 0.90 2.24
C SER A 24 8.02 1.88 1.08
N VAL A 25 9.06 2.71 0.99
CA VAL A 25 9.23 3.69 -0.08
C VAL A 25 10.43 3.29 -0.92
N LYS A 26 10.24 3.19 -2.23
CA LYS A 26 11.31 3.02 -3.22
C LYS A 26 11.47 4.31 -4.01
N VAL A 27 12.70 4.76 -4.18
CA VAL A 27 13.02 5.91 -5.03
C VAL A 27 13.32 5.39 -6.43
N THR A 28 12.61 5.91 -7.43
CA THR A 28 12.86 5.68 -8.85
C THR A 28 13.18 7.01 -9.54
N GLU A 29 13.65 6.97 -10.77
CA GLU A 29 14.00 8.17 -11.56
C GLU A 29 12.80 9.14 -11.71
N ASN A 30 11.58 8.62 -11.66
CA ASN A 30 10.34 9.37 -11.78
C ASN A 30 9.71 9.76 -10.43
N GLY A 31 10.36 9.46 -9.30
CA GLY A 31 9.92 9.87 -7.96
C GLY A 31 9.84 8.75 -6.92
N LYS A 32 9.09 9.01 -5.84
CA LYS A 32 8.93 8.07 -4.72
C LYS A 32 7.67 7.24 -4.90
N VAL A 33 7.84 5.92 -5.04
CA VAL A 33 6.72 4.97 -5.09
C VAL A 33 6.61 4.20 -3.79
N ARG A 34 5.37 3.91 -3.39
CA ARG A 34 5.10 3.03 -2.25
C ARG A 34 5.23 1.60 -2.73
N ILE A 35 5.84 0.75 -1.93
CA ILE A 35 5.95 -0.68 -2.20
C ILE A 35 5.46 -1.49 -1.00
N CYS A 36 4.93 -2.67 -1.27
CA CYS A 36 4.65 -3.68 -0.25
C CYS A 36 5.95 -4.08 0.45
N LYS A 37 5.97 -4.04 1.79
CA LYS A 37 7.15 -4.45 2.56
C LYS A 37 7.46 -5.95 2.46
N HIS A 38 6.47 -6.78 2.10
CA HIS A 38 6.65 -8.24 2.01
C HIS A 38 7.13 -8.70 0.63
N CYS A 39 6.43 -8.37 -0.45
CA CYS A 39 6.78 -8.84 -1.80
C CYS A 39 7.49 -7.80 -2.66
N GLY A 40 7.56 -6.52 -2.24
CA GLY A 40 8.21 -5.46 -3.02
C GLY A 40 7.40 -4.94 -4.21
N VAL A 41 6.16 -5.40 -4.39
CA VAL A 41 5.26 -4.88 -5.44
C VAL A 41 4.89 -3.42 -5.18
N ASN A 42 4.68 -2.63 -6.23
CA ASN A 42 4.27 -1.24 -6.10
C ASN A 42 2.83 -1.14 -5.60
N LEU A 43 2.58 -0.28 -4.62
CA LEU A 43 1.26 0.01 -4.07
C LEU A 43 0.85 1.47 -4.36
N PRO A 44 -0.44 1.76 -4.54
CA PRO A 44 -1.54 0.83 -4.74
C PRO A 44 -1.49 0.21 -6.15
N ASP A 45 -1.76 -1.09 -6.26
CA ASP A 45 -1.93 -1.76 -7.55
C ASP A 45 -2.98 -0.98 -8.35
N LYS A 46 -2.63 -0.50 -9.55
CA LYS A 46 -3.56 0.23 -10.42
C LYS A 46 -4.68 -0.74 -10.82
N HIS A 47 -5.85 -0.58 -10.21
CA HIS A 47 -7.11 -0.79 -10.92
C HIS A 47 -7.46 0.47 -11.70
#